data_AF-A0A7Y3C3J9-F1
#
_entry.id   AF-A0A7Y3C3J9-F1
#
_cell.length_a   1.000
_cell.length_b   1.000
_cell.length_c   1.000
_cell.angle_alpha   90.00
_cell.angle_beta   90.00
_cell.angle_gamma   90.00
#
_symmetry.space_group_name_H-M   'P 1'
#
loop_
_entity.id
_entity.type
_entity.pdbx_description
1 polymer ?
#
loop_
_entity_poly.entity_id
_entity_poly.type
_entity_poly.pdbx_seq_one_letter_code
_entity_poly.pdbx_strand_id
1 'polypeptide(L)'
;PQVLVGQRVTILGRDGDVAGVVGKKAIHLLEAEERTKASKTKQLWVDVGAADREGVAELGLRVGDPMVIAQGMVRLARDLIASRAIDDRIGAFVVLEAIRLLAEEPGALTASATAVATVQEEIGYQGGGARTSAYQLEPDVALVVDVTFSTDVPDIDKKELGEHELGGGPVLSRGSAAHAEVFERLAAVADSEGIPYTIQASPKATRTDADGIHLTRQGVPTGLISVPNRYMHSPNEVVSVEDLFNTARLIAAFIRDLDGSTDFTPR
;
A
#
# COMPACT_ATOMS: atom_id res chain seq x y z
N PRO A 1 -8.08 -16.57 -1.95
CA PRO A 1 -8.75 -16.83 -3.26
C PRO A 1 -10.28 -16.92 -3.21
N GLN A 2 -10.92 -17.13 -2.05
CA GLN A 2 -12.37 -17.28 -1.99
C GLN A 2 -13.12 -16.03 -2.50
N VAL A 3 -12.59 -14.85 -2.20
CA VAL A 3 -13.08 -13.55 -2.67
C VAL A 3 -12.96 -13.32 -4.18
N LEU A 4 -12.18 -14.14 -4.89
CA LEU A 4 -11.99 -14.05 -6.34
C LEU A 4 -13.14 -14.70 -7.13
N VAL A 5 -13.87 -15.66 -6.53
CA VAL A 5 -14.90 -16.42 -7.26
C VAL A 5 -16.01 -15.47 -7.72
N GLY A 6 -16.31 -15.49 -9.03
CA GLY A 6 -17.33 -14.65 -9.65
C GLY A 6 -16.90 -13.20 -9.92
N GLN A 7 -15.66 -12.82 -9.58
CA GLN A 7 -15.16 -11.48 -9.89
C GLN A 7 -14.95 -11.33 -11.39
N ARG A 8 -15.29 -10.15 -11.90
CA ARG A 8 -14.85 -9.71 -13.22
C ARG A 8 -13.38 -9.33 -13.14
N VAL A 9 -12.63 -9.66 -14.18
CA VAL A 9 -11.21 -9.33 -14.33
C VAL A 9 -10.95 -8.72 -15.70
N THR A 10 -9.86 -7.96 -15.78
CA THR A 10 -9.26 -7.50 -17.02
C THR A 10 -7.90 -8.17 -17.14
N ILE A 11 -7.69 -8.93 -18.21
CA ILE A 11 -6.42 -9.54 -18.56
C ILE A 11 -5.68 -8.57 -19.48
N LEU A 12 -4.45 -8.22 -19.14
CA LEU A 12 -3.63 -7.26 -19.88
C LEU A 12 -2.92 -7.99 -21.02
N GLY A 13 -3.64 -8.19 -22.13
CA GLY A 13 -3.14 -8.86 -23.31
C GLY A 13 -2.23 -7.97 -24.16
N ARG A 14 -1.46 -8.57 -25.06
CA ARG A 14 -0.52 -7.84 -25.94
C ARG A 14 -1.24 -6.87 -26.89
N ASP A 15 -2.37 -7.31 -27.43
CA ASP A 15 -3.10 -6.58 -28.47
C ASP A 15 -4.25 -5.74 -27.88
N GLY A 16 -4.38 -5.75 -26.55
CA GLY A 16 -5.40 -5.02 -25.80
C GLY A 16 -5.87 -5.76 -24.56
N ASP A 17 -6.64 -5.06 -23.74
CA ASP A 17 -7.27 -5.61 -22.55
C ASP A 17 -8.43 -6.53 -22.91
N VAL A 18 -8.46 -7.72 -22.30
CA VAL A 18 -9.52 -8.72 -22.48
C VAL A 18 -10.29 -8.90 -21.18
N ALA A 19 -11.61 -8.78 -21.24
CA ALA A 19 -12.46 -9.03 -20.08
C ALA A 19 -12.59 -10.53 -19.80
N GLY A 20 -12.67 -10.89 -18.52
CA GLY A 20 -12.93 -12.26 -18.09
C GLY A 20 -13.71 -12.33 -16.79
N VAL A 21 -14.15 -13.53 -16.44
CA VAL A 21 -14.83 -13.81 -15.16
C VAL A 21 -14.16 -15.00 -14.49
N VAL A 22 -13.82 -14.85 -13.21
CA VAL A 22 -13.24 -15.95 -12.43
C VAL A 22 -14.32 -16.97 -12.10
N GLY A 23 -14.16 -18.17 -12.65
CA GLY A 23 -15.03 -19.33 -12.42
C GLY A 23 -14.54 -20.25 -11.31
N LYS A 24 -15.47 -21.00 -10.74
CA LYS A 24 -15.26 -22.17 -9.88
C LYS A 24 -16.41 -23.15 -10.09
N LYS A 25 -16.19 -24.44 -9.83
CA LYS A 25 -17.26 -25.44 -9.72
C LYS A 25 -18.36 -24.93 -8.79
N ALA A 26 -19.61 -24.91 -9.29
CA ALA A 26 -20.75 -24.35 -8.58
C ALA A 26 -21.02 -25.07 -7.25
N ILE A 27 -21.40 -24.31 -6.22
CA ILE A 27 -21.58 -24.84 -4.85
C ILE A 27 -22.59 -25.99 -4.77
N HIS A 28 -23.65 -25.94 -5.57
CA HIS A 28 -24.69 -26.99 -5.62
C HIS A 28 -24.16 -28.33 -6.16
N LEU A 29 -23.06 -28.31 -6.90
CA LEU A 29 -22.40 -29.48 -7.48
C LEU A 29 -21.21 -29.96 -6.65
N LEU A 30 -20.84 -29.25 -5.58
CA LEU A 30 -19.81 -29.67 -4.65
C LEU A 30 -20.34 -30.76 -3.73
N GLU A 31 -19.52 -31.78 -3.51
CA GLU A 31 -19.77 -32.79 -2.48
C GLU A 31 -19.78 -32.13 -1.09
N ALA A 32 -20.50 -32.72 -0.13
CA ALA A 32 -20.65 -32.14 1.21
C ALA A 32 -19.31 -31.80 1.88
N GLU A 33 -18.28 -32.63 1.66
CA GLU A 33 -16.94 -32.43 2.19
C GLU A 33 -16.13 -31.33 1.46
N GLU A 34 -16.47 -31.02 0.22
CA GLU A 34 -15.82 -29.94 -0.55
C GLU A 34 -16.38 -28.56 -0.17
N ARG A 35 -17.62 -28.50 0.34
CA ARG A 35 -18.31 -27.25 0.67
C ARG A 35 -17.71 -26.52 1.87
N THR A 36 -17.11 -27.25 2.80
CA THR A 36 -16.49 -26.69 4.01
C THR A 36 -15.03 -26.29 3.80
N LYS A 37 -14.45 -26.59 2.63
CA LYS A 37 -13.04 -26.30 2.32
C LYS A 37 -12.93 -24.99 1.57
N ALA A 38 -11.97 -24.15 1.98
CA ALA A 38 -11.65 -22.92 1.27
C ALA A 38 -11.25 -23.19 -0.19
N SER A 39 -11.67 -22.31 -1.10
CA SER A 39 -11.31 -22.39 -2.53
C SER A 39 -9.79 -22.34 -2.70
N LYS A 40 -9.23 -23.30 -3.43
CA LYS A 40 -7.81 -23.28 -3.83
C LYS A 40 -7.66 -22.66 -5.22
N THR A 41 -6.60 -21.89 -5.46
CA THR A 41 -6.35 -21.23 -6.76
C THR A 41 -6.38 -22.21 -7.93
N LYS A 42 -5.84 -23.42 -7.75
CA LYS A 42 -5.87 -24.50 -8.77
C LYS A 42 -7.27 -25.01 -9.16
N GLN A 43 -8.31 -24.59 -8.44
CA GLN A 43 -9.71 -24.93 -8.71
C GLN A 43 -10.45 -23.76 -9.40
N LEU A 44 -9.76 -22.65 -9.63
CA LEU A 44 -10.29 -21.47 -10.30
C LEU A 44 -9.80 -21.46 -11.75
N TRP A 45 -10.60 -20.87 -12.62
CA TRP A 45 -10.24 -20.56 -14.00
C TRP A 45 -10.79 -19.18 -14.36
N VAL A 46 -10.34 -18.62 -15.48
CA VAL A 46 -10.92 -17.39 -16.03
C VAL A 46 -11.61 -17.74 -17.32
N ASP A 47 -12.89 -17.42 -17.39
CA ASP A 47 -13.69 -17.54 -18.60
C ASP A 47 -13.62 -16.22 -19.38
N VAL A 48 -13.18 -16.29 -20.63
CA VAL A 48 -13.10 -15.16 -21.58
C VAL A 48 -14.08 -15.33 -22.76
N GLY A 49 -14.96 -16.33 -22.69
CA GLY A 49 -15.95 -16.64 -23.72
C GLY A 49 -15.42 -17.43 -24.93
N ALA A 50 -14.17 -17.89 -24.90
CA ALA A 50 -13.57 -18.69 -25.98
C ALA A 50 -13.97 -20.18 -25.88
N ALA A 51 -14.22 -20.81 -27.03
CA ALA A 51 -14.63 -22.22 -27.11
C ALA A 51 -13.46 -23.21 -26.94
N ASP A 52 -12.26 -22.79 -27.32
CA ASP A 52 -11.06 -23.61 -27.35
C ASP A 52 -9.79 -22.75 -27.17
N ARG A 53 -8.64 -23.40 -27.27
CA ARG A 53 -7.33 -22.77 -27.09
C ARG A 53 -7.05 -21.75 -28.19
N GLU A 54 -7.44 -22.08 -29.42
CA GLU A 54 -7.27 -21.24 -30.60
C GLU A 54 -8.04 -19.93 -30.42
N GLY A 55 -9.28 -19.98 -29.97
CA GLY A 55 -10.08 -18.79 -29.66
C GLY A 55 -9.48 -17.93 -28.54
N VAL A 56 -8.85 -18.53 -27.52
CA VAL A 56 -8.11 -17.75 -26.50
C VAL A 56 -6.91 -17.04 -27.12
N ALA A 57 -6.17 -17.70 -28.02
CA ALA A 57 -5.01 -17.11 -28.67
C ALA A 57 -5.40 -15.99 -29.65
N GLU A 58 -6.55 -16.10 -30.33
CA GLU A 58 -7.11 -15.05 -31.19
C GLU A 58 -7.47 -13.77 -30.41
N LEU A 59 -7.76 -13.88 -29.11
CA LEU A 59 -7.94 -12.72 -28.21
C LEU A 59 -6.61 -12.05 -27.82
N GLY A 60 -5.46 -12.53 -28.33
CA GLY A 60 -4.14 -11.97 -28.04
C GLY A 60 -3.57 -12.34 -26.66
N LEU A 61 -4.18 -13.32 -25.99
CA LEU A 61 -3.80 -13.76 -24.64
C LEU A 61 -2.67 -14.79 -24.67
N ARG A 62 -1.77 -14.70 -23.67
CA ARG A 62 -0.60 -15.56 -23.50
C ARG A 62 -0.49 -16.07 -22.08
N VAL A 63 0.17 -17.22 -21.93
CA VAL A 63 0.54 -17.74 -20.61
C VAL A 63 1.47 -16.74 -19.93
N GLY A 64 1.07 -16.27 -18.76
CA GLY A 64 1.81 -15.28 -17.98
C GLY A 64 1.29 -13.86 -18.07
N ASP A 65 0.31 -13.58 -18.94
CA ASP A 65 -0.32 -12.25 -18.98
C ASP A 65 -0.99 -11.94 -17.63
N PRO A 66 -0.70 -10.76 -17.03
CA PRO A 66 -1.27 -10.39 -15.74
C PRO A 66 -2.76 -10.09 -15.89
N MET A 67 -3.52 -10.34 -14.83
CA MET A 67 -4.93 -9.97 -14.74
C MET A 67 -5.17 -9.13 -13.49
N VAL A 68 -6.10 -8.20 -13.59
CA VAL A 68 -6.52 -7.32 -12.49
C VAL A 68 -8.01 -7.45 -12.28
N ILE A 69 -8.47 -7.32 -11.03
CA ILE A 69 -9.90 -7.27 -10.75
C ILE A 69 -10.51 -6.04 -11.43
N ALA A 70 -11.61 -6.21 -12.15
CA ALA A 70 -12.28 -5.15 -12.90
C ALA A 70 -13.33 -4.44 -12.03
N GLN A 71 -12.87 -3.90 -10.89
CA GLN A 71 -13.67 -3.07 -9.99
C GLN A 71 -13.14 -1.64 -10.01
N GLY A 72 -14.05 -0.68 -10.11
CA GLY A 72 -13.74 0.74 -10.02
C GLY A 72 -13.85 1.24 -8.58
N MET A 73 -13.27 2.41 -8.33
CA MET A 73 -13.44 3.10 -7.05
C MET A 73 -14.89 3.56 -6.89
N VAL A 74 -15.41 3.44 -5.67
CA VAL A 74 -16.69 4.03 -5.26
C VAL A 74 -16.50 4.90 -4.04
N ARG A 75 -17.35 5.92 -3.88
CA ARG A 75 -17.44 6.71 -2.65
C ARG A 75 -18.44 6.08 -1.71
N LEU A 76 -18.08 6.00 -0.44
CA LEU A 76 -18.97 5.62 0.65
C LEU A 76 -19.32 6.87 1.47
N ALA A 77 -20.16 6.70 2.48
CA ALA A 77 -20.45 7.77 3.45
C ALA A 77 -19.18 8.18 4.22
N ARG A 78 -19.21 9.37 4.84
CA ARG A 78 -18.12 9.92 5.67
C ARG A 78 -16.78 10.09 4.93
N ASP A 79 -16.85 10.46 3.65
CA ASP A 79 -15.70 10.66 2.76
C ASP A 79 -14.71 9.49 2.73
N LEU A 80 -15.25 8.27 2.84
CA LEU A 80 -14.48 7.05 2.63
C LEU A 80 -14.52 6.65 1.16
N ILE A 81 -13.47 6.01 0.68
CA ILE A 81 -13.44 5.38 -0.64
C ILE A 81 -13.30 3.87 -0.48
N ALA A 82 -13.95 3.13 -1.38
CA ALA A 82 -13.70 1.71 -1.55
C ALA A 82 -13.15 1.45 -2.95
N SER A 83 -12.06 0.72 -3.04
CA SER A 83 -11.42 0.40 -4.33
C SER A 83 -10.60 -0.87 -4.23
N ARG A 84 -10.36 -1.49 -5.38
CA ARG A 84 -9.27 -2.44 -5.54
C ARG A 84 -7.91 -1.72 -5.41
N ALA A 85 -6.91 -2.46 -4.98
CA ALA A 85 -5.51 -2.02 -4.96
C ALA A 85 -5.35 -0.68 -4.25
N ILE A 86 -6.03 -0.51 -3.11
CA ILE A 86 -5.73 0.62 -2.24
C ILE A 86 -4.30 0.43 -1.74
N ASP A 87 -4.00 -0.76 -1.23
CA ASP A 87 -2.65 -1.26 -1.02
C ASP A 87 -1.93 -1.50 -2.37
N ASP A 88 -0.89 -0.74 -2.74
CA ASP A 88 -0.50 0.56 -2.18
C ASP A 88 -0.57 1.69 -3.23
N ARG A 89 -1.63 1.72 -4.06
CA ARG A 89 -1.86 2.87 -4.95
C ARG A 89 -2.14 4.15 -4.16
N ILE A 90 -2.66 4.04 -2.95
CA ILE A 90 -2.88 5.23 -2.12
C ILE A 90 -1.56 5.80 -1.61
N GLY A 91 -0.54 4.99 -1.33
CA GLY A 91 0.79 5.48 -0.98
C GLY A 91 1.41 6.25 -2.13
N ALA A 92 1.28 5.76 -3.36
CA ALA A 92 1.68 6.50 -4.56
C ALA A 92 0.95 7.85 -4.70
N PHE A 93 -0.36 7.91 -4.39
CA PHE A 93 -1.09 9.17 -4.34
C PHE A 93 -0.54 10.10 -3.25
N VAL A 94 -0.33 9.59 -2.03
CA VAL A 94 0.13 10.37 -0.87
C VAL A 94 1.50 11.00 -1.14
N VAL A 95 2.47 10.26 -1.68
CA VAL A 95 3.81 10.81 -1.96
C VAL A 95 3.77 11.86 -3.08
N LEU A 96 2.95 11.64 -4.12
CA LEU A 96 2.76 12.64 -5.18
C LEU A 96 2.07 13.90 -4.66
N GLU A 97 1.08 13.75 -3.80
CA GLU A 97 0.38 14.87 -3.18
C GLU A 97 1.31 15.66 -2.23
N ALA A 98 2.18 14.99 -1.47
CA ALA A 98 3.20 15.65 -0.67
C ALA A 98 4.15 16.49 -1.52
N ILE A 99 4.64 15.95 -2.65
CA ILE A 99 5.47 16.72 -3.61
C ILE A 99 4.69 17.90 -4.20
N ARG A 100 3.40 17.72 -4.51
CA ARG A 100 2.54 18.79 -5.01
C ARG A 100 2.44 19.94 -3.99
N LEU A 101 2.25 19.63 -2.71
CA LEU A 101 2.22 20.61 -1.61
C LEU A 101 3.57 21.32 -1.44
N LEU A 102 4.69 20.60 -1.55
CA LEU A 102 6.03 21.19 -1.49
C LEU A 102 6.28 22.17 -2.65
N ALA A 103 5.77 21.85 -3.85
CA ALA A 103 5.92 22.68 -5.03
C ALA A 103 5.13 24.01 -4.97
N GLU A 104 4.16 24.15 -4.07
CA GLU A 104 3.43 25.41 -3.86
C GLU A 104 4.32 26.48 -3.18
N GLU A 105 5.33 26.06 -2.41
CA GLU A 105 6.22 26.95 -1.65
C GLU A 105 7.71 26.54 -1.78
N PRO A 106 8.29 26.57 -2.99
CA PRO A 106 9.65 26.05 -3.23
C PRO A 106 10.73 26.85 -2.48
N GLY A 107 10.46 28.12 -2.13
CA GLY A 107 11.39 28.96 -1.37
C GLY A 107 11.51 28.58 0.11
N ALA A 108 10.61 27.75 0.63
CA ALA A 108 10.66 27.23 2.00
C ALA A 108 11.50 25.95 2.12
N LEU A 109 12.07 25.45 1.01
CA LEU A 109 12.76 24.17 0.98
C LEU A 109 14.28 24.34 1.05
N THR A 110 14.88 23.69 2.04
CA THR A 110 16.32 23.52 2.21
C THR A 110 16.81 22.16 1.74
N ALA A 111 15.92 21.17 1.64
CA ALA A 111 16.19 19.83 1.14
C ALA A 111 15.58 19.60 -0.25
N SER A 112 16.16 18.67 -1.01
CA SER A 112 15.53 18.13 -2.23
C SER A 112 14.69 16.90 -1.90
N ALA A 113 13.49 16.81 -2.46
CA ALA A 113 12.60 15.66 -2.29
C ALA A 113 12.38 14.92 -3.62
N THR A 114 12.36 13.59 -3.58
CA THR A 114 12.05 12.73 -4.73
C THR A 114 10.96 11.74 -4.34
N ALA A 115 9.83 11.73 -5.05
CA ALA A 115 8.81 10.70 -4.89
C ALA A 115 9.14 9.48 -5.76
N VAL A 116 8.97 8.29 -5.19
CA VAL A 116 9.23 7.01 -5.87
C VAL A 116 8.00 6.13 -5.71
N ALA A 117 7.44 5.67 -6.84
CA ALA A 117 6.45 4.59 -6.85
C ALA A 117 7.18 3.29 -7.22
N THR A 118 7.29 2.39 -6.26
CA THR A 118 8.02 1.13 -6.40
C THR A 118 7.13 0.06 -7.03
N VAL A 119 7.76 -1.04 -7.48
CA VAL A 119 7.07 -2.22 -8.01
C VAL A 119 7.57 -3.45 -7.27
N GLN A 120 6.76 -4.50 -7.27
CA GLN A 120 7.09 -5.80 -6.69
C GLN A 120 7.27 -5.81 -5.17
N GLU A 121 6.66 -4.88 -4.41
CA GLU A 121 6.58 -4.97 -2.94
C GLU A 121 5.91 -6.31 -2.54
N GLU A 122 4.68 -6.52 -3.03
CA GLU A 122 3.79 -7.65 -2.73
C GLU A 122 4.34 -9.06 -3.03
N ILE A 123 5.40 -9.13 -3.82
CA ILE A 123 6.07 -10.38 -4.21
C ILE A 123 7.58 -10.36 -3.94
N GLY A 124 8.11 -9.24 -3.45
CA GLY A 124 9.52 -8.97 -3.31
C GLY A 124 9.95 -8.99 -1.85
N TYR A 125 10.31 -10.17 -1.37
CA TYR A 125 10.73 -10.44 0.02
C TYR A 125 11.91 -9.56 0.55
N GLN A 126 12.59 -8.80 -0.31
CA GLN A 126 13.71 -7.92 0.04
C GLN A 126 13.52 -6.45 -0.41
N GLY A 127 12.26 -5.99 -0.48
CA GLY A 127 11.91 -4.60 -0.81
C GLY A 127 11.92 -4.30 -2.31
N GLY A 128 11.50 -5.27 -3.14
CA GLY A 128 11.25 -5.12 -4.58
C GLY A 128 12.13 -4.09 -5.32
N GLY A 129 11.47 -3.15 -6.01
CA GLY A 129 12.12 -2.00 -6.65
C GLY A 129 12.59 -0.92 -5.67
N ALA A 130 12.15 -0.94 -4.41
CA ALA A 130 12.50 0.05 -3.39
C ALA A 130 13.98 0.01 -3.03
N ARG A 131 14.54 -1.18 -2.84
CA ARG A 131 15.96 -1.36 -2.55
C ARG A 131 16.86 -0.80 -3.65
N THR A 132 16.54 -1.09 -4.92
CA THR A 132 17.29 -0.56 -6.07
C THR A 132 17.13 0.95 -6.18
N SER A 133 15.93 1.48 -5.91
CA SER A 133 15.66 2.93 -5.94
C SER A 133 16.48 3.66 -4.87
N ALA A 134 16.45 3.19 -3.62
CA ALA A 134 17.26 3.76 -2.55
C ALA A 134 18.76 3.64 -2.82
N TYR A 135 19.21 2.51 -3.40
CA TYR A 135 20.60 2.34 -3.77
C TYR A 135 21.06 3.37 -4.81
N GLN A 136 20.20 3.69 -5.79
CA GLN A 136 20.54 4.64 -6.85
C GLN A 136 20.40 6.11 -6.42
N LEU A 137 19.41 6.42 -5.59
CA LEU A 137 19.13 7.79 -5.16
C LEU A 137 20.05 8.26 -4.02
N GLU A 138 20.61 7.34 -3.23
CA GLU A 138 21.48 7.64 -2.09
C GLU A 138 20.87 8.66 -1.11
N PRO A 139 19.62 8.46 -0.62
CA PRO A 139 18.94 9.47 0.19
C PRO A 139 19.54 9.58 1.60
N ASP A 140 19.57 10.80 2.15
CA ASP A 140 19.95 11.07 3.54
C ASP A 140 18.90 10.57 4.55
N VAL A 141 17.63 10.55 4.12
CA VAL A 141 16.49 10.02 4.86
C VAL A 141 15.44 9.50 3.88
N ALA A 142 14.78 8.40 4.20
CA ALA A 142 13.68 7.85 3.44
C ALA A 142 12.39 7.84 4.27
N LEU A 143 11.29 8.28 3.68
CA LEU A 143 9.95 8.08 4.22
C LEU A 143 9.24 7.05 3.36
N VAL A 144 8.87 5.92 3.96
CA VAL A 144 8.07 4.87 3.35
C VAL A 144 6.62 5.12 3.69
N VAL A 145 5.79 5.12 2.66
CA VAL A 145 4.34 5.18 2.81
C VAL A 145 3.78 3.82 2.45
N ASP A 146 2.88 3.33 3.27
CA ASP A 146 2.19 2.06 3.06
C ASP A 146 0.81 2.12 3.74
N VAL A 147 0.04 1.05 3.69
CA VAL A 147 -1.16 0.89 4.50
C VAL A 147 -0.85 0.14 5.80
N THR A 148 -1.77 0.23 6.76
CA THR A 148 -1.76 -0.64 7.95
C THR A 148 -3.18 -1.03 8.31
N PHE A 149 -3.35 -2.02 9.19
CA PHE A 149 -4.67 -2.50 9.56
C PHE A 149 -5.43 -1.46 10.39
N SER A 150 -6.61 -1.08 9.93
CA SER A 150 -7.57 -0.39 10.79
C SER A 150 -8.11 -1.35 11.87
N THR A 151 -8.39 -0.83 13.07
CA THR A 151 -8.88 -1.62 14.22
C THR A 151 -10.31 -1.26 14.63
N ASP A 152 -11.06 -0.60 13.75
CA ASP A 152 -12.42 -0.13 13.97
C ASP A 152 -13.49 -1.05 13.34
N VAL A 153 -13.12 -2.30 13.07
CA VAL A 153 -14.00 -3.36 12.55
C VAL A 153 -14.22 -4.46 13.59
N PRO A 154 -15.34 -5.20 13.57
CA PRO A 154 -15.78 -6.03 14.70
C PRO A 154 -14.80 -7.10 15.20
N ASP A 155 -13.96 -7.67 14.34
CA ASP A 155 -13.18 -8.89 14.62
C ASP A 155 -11.67 -8.63 14.80
N ILE A 156 -11.25 -7.38 15.02
CA ILE A 156 -9.82 -7.02 15.19
C ILE A 156 -9.46 -6.84 16.67
N ASP A 157 -8.38 -7.49 17.11
CA ASP A 157 -7.85 -7.34 18.47
C ASP A 157 -6.93 -6.12 18.58
N LYS A 158 -7.45 -5.06 19.19
CA LYS A 158 -6.73 -3.81 19.48
C LYS A 158 -5.49 -4.02 20.38
N LYS A 159 -5.46 -5.07 21.20
CA LYS A 159 -4.29 -5.35 22.05
C LYS A 159 -3.08 -5.82 21.24
N GLU A 160 -3.31 -6.42 20.08
CA GLU A 160 -2.24 -6.89 19.20
C GLU A 160 -1.78 -5.78 18.25
N LEU A 161 -2.72 -4.99 17.72
CA LEU A 161 -2.44 -4.06 16.62
C LEU A 161 -2.37 -2.59 17.01
N GLY A 162 -2.89 -2.21 18.18
CA GLY A 162 -3.08 -0.81 18.57
C GLY A 162 -4.50 -0.32 18.28
N GLU A 163 -4.70 0.99 18.38
CA GLU A 163 -5.98 1.64 18.05
C GLU A 163 -5.76 2.58 16.86
N HIS A 164 -6.22 2.14 15.67
CA HIS A 164 -6.05 2.82 14.40
C HIS A 164 -7.40 2.83 13.67
N GLU A 165 -8.21 3.87 13.87
CA GLU A 165 -9.50 4.01 13.19
C GLU A 165 -9.38 4.79 11.88
N LEU A 166 -10.29 4.54 10.93
CA LEU A 166 -10.38 5.40 9.75
C LEU A 166 -10.80 6.81 10.18
N GLY A 167 -10.10 7.83 9.69
CA GLY A 167 -10.26 9.22 10.12
C GLY A 167 -9.40 9.59 11.34
N GLY A 168 -8.61 8.65 11.87
CA GLY A 168 -7.66 8.89 12.96
C GLY A 168 -6.33 9.51 12.52
N GLY A 169 -6.15 9.76 11.22
CA GLY A 169 -4.92 10.27 10.64
C GLY A 169 -3.85 9.19 10.36
N PRO A 170 -2.63 9.60 9.95
CA PRO A 170 -1.52 8.68 9.72
C PRO A 170 -1.16 7.83 10.94
N VAL A 171 -0.62 6.65 10.69
CA VAL A 171 -0.07 5.74 11.69
C VAL A 171 1.45 5.74 11.58
N LEU A 172 2.13 6.21 12.62
CA LEU A 172 3.60 6.23 12.66
C LEU A 172 4.13 4.94 13.28
N SER A 173 4.99 4.25 12.54
CA SER A 173 5.60 3.01 13.02
C SER A 173 6.84 3.29 13.86
N ARG A 174 6.94 2.63 15.02
CA ARG A 174 8.09 2.71 15.93
C ARG A 174 8.72 1.34 16.15
N GLY A 175 10.05 1.25 15.97
CA GLY A 175 10.84 0.02 16.07
C GLY A 175 11.11 -0.62 14.70
N SER A 176 11.79 -1.78 14.71
CA SER A 176 12.20 -2.48 13.47
C SER A 176 13.01 -1.57 12.53
N ALA A 177 12.57 -1.39 11.29
CA ALA A 177 13.21 -0.55 10.28
C ALA A 177 13.05 0.96 10.54
N ALA A 178 12.16 1.37 11.45
CA ALA A 178 11.91 2.77 11.75
C ALA A 178 13.05 3.36 12.60
N HIS A 179 13.74 4.34 12.05
CA HIS A 179 14.81 5.08 12.70
C HIS A 179 14.24 5.99 13.79
N ALA A 180 14.81 5.92 15.01
CA ALA A 180 14.28 6.62 16.18
C ALA A 180 14.18 8.14 15.98
N GLU A 181 15.23 8.79 15.49
CA GLU A 181 15.21 10.25 15.25
C GLU A 181 14.22 10.66 14.15
N VAL A 182 14.00 9.80 13.15
CA VAL A 182 13.02 10.09 12.08
C VAL A 182 11.61 9.98 12.65
N PHE A 183 11.35 8.97 13.47
CA PHE A 183 10.08 8.81 14.17
C PHE A 183 9.77 9.98 15.11
N GLU A 184 10.72 10.36 15.99
CA GLU A 184 10.51 11.46 16.94
C GLU A 184 10.25 12.79 16.22
N ARG A 185 10.98 13.05 15.13
CA ARG A 185 10.75 14.25 14.31
C ARG A 185 9.39 14.21 13.59
N LEU A 186 8.98 13.07 13.03
CA LEU A 186 7.64 12.93 12.44
C LEU A 186 6.53 13.20 13.47
N ALA A 187 6.66 12.64 14.68
CA ALA A 187 5.71 12.87 15.76
C ALA A 187 5.67 14.36 16.17
N ALA A 188 6.83 14.99 16.35
CA ALA A 188 6.94 16.40 16.70
C ALA A 188 6.32 17.33 15.62
N VAL A 189 6.53 17.01 14.34
CA VAL A 189 5.93 17.74 13.22
C VAL A 189 4.41 17.55 13.20
N ALA A 190 3.92 16.33 13.42
CA ALA A 190 2.48 16.07 13.50
C ALA A 190 1.83 16.89 14.63
N ASP A 191 2.46 16.92 15.81
CA ASP A 191 2.02 17.73 16.95
C ASP A 191 2.01 19.23 16.62
N SER A 192 3.07 19.76 15.99
CA SER A 192 3.16 21.19 15.67
C SER A 192 2.16 21.63 14.60
N GLU A 193 1.84 20.75 13.66
CA GLU A 193 0.88 21.00 12.58
C GLU A 193 -0.57 20.69 13.00
N GLY A 194 -0.78 20.14 14.20
CA GLY A 194 -2.10 19.70 14.67
C GLY A 194 -2.69 18.56 13.84
N ILE A 195 -1.84 17.70 13.26
CA ILE A 195 -2.24 16.54 12.48
C ILE A 195 -2.50 15.38 13.44
N PRO A 196 -3.73 14.83 13.52
CA PRO A 196 -3.97 13.66 14.34
C PRO A 196 -3.16 12.48 13.81
N TYR A 197 -2.60 11.68 14.71
CA TYR A 197 -1.87 10.48 14.33
C TYR A 197 -1.97 9.44 15.45
N THR A 198 -1.62 8.21 15.10
CA THR A 198 -1.52 7.10 16.07
C THR A 198 -0.16 6.42 15.90
N ILE A 199 0.23 5.61 16.88
CA ILE A 199 1.56 4.95 16.88
C ILE A 199 1.37 3.45 16.83
N GLN A 200 1.99 2.81 15.85
CA GLN A 200 2.08 1.35 15.75
C GLN A 200 3.45 0.88 16.23
N ALA A 201 3.47 -0.15 17.08
CA ALA A 201 4.72 -0.80 17.48
C ALA A 201 5.11 -1.89 16.47
N SER A 202 6.32 -1.80 15.92
CA SER A 202 6.88 -2.78 14.99
C SER A 202 8.06 -3.52 15.65
N PRO A 203 7.84 -4.63 16.36
CA PRO A 203 8.88 -5.26 17.18
C PRO A 203 9.90 -6.09 16.39
N LYS A 204 9.65 -6.39 15.11
CA LYS A 204 10.50 -7.29 14.30
C LYS A 204 10.78 -6.76 12.91
N ALA A 205 9.81 -6.92 12.02
CA ALA A 205 9.85 -6.53 10.61
C ALA A 205 8.57 -5.74 10.34
N THR A 206 8.64 -4.75 9.47
CA THR A 206 7.46 -3.99 9.03
C THR A 206 6.69 -4.72 7.94
N ARG A 207 7.38 -5.57 7.18
CA ARG A 207 6.91 -6.22 5.94
C ARG A 207 6.44 -5.21 4.89
N THR A 208 7.12 -4.08 4.86
CA THR A 208 6.95 -3.01 3.86
C THR A 208 8.28 -2.78 3.16
N ASP A 209 8.30 -1.87 2.18
CA ASP A 209 9.54 -1.42 1.53
C ASP A 209 10.58 -0.85 2.53
N ALA A 210 10.18 -0.43 3.74
CA ALA A 210 11.10 0.01 4.79
C ALA A 210 12.12 -1.07 5.17
N ASP A 211 11.71 -2.34 5.18
CA ASP A 211 12.60 -3.46 5.53
C ASP A 211 13.73 -3.65 4.50
N GLY A 212 13.52 -3.24 3.24
CA GLY A 212 14.54 -3.24 2.19
C GLY A 212 15.38 -1.97 2.17
N ILE A 213 14.75 -0.81 2.40
CA ILE A 213 15.42 0.49 2.28
C ILE A 213 16.41 0.72 3.43
N HIS A 214 16.05 0.46 4.69
CA HIS A 214 16.89 0.83 5.83
C HIS A 214 18.25 0.11 5.86
N LEU A 215 18.37 -1.06 5.21
CA LEU A 215 19.62 -1.84 5.08
C LEU A 215 20.42 -1.52 3.82
N THR A 216 19.97 -0.55 3.02
CA THR A 216 20.62 -0.22 1.76
C THR A 216 21.90 0.59 2.02
N ARG A 217 22.99 0.23 1.34
CA ARG A 217 24.32 0.84 1.46
C ARG A 217 24.84 0.83 2.91
N GLN A 218 25.21 1.98 3.46
CA GLN A 218 25.65 2.16 4.85
C GLN A 218 24.50 2.16 5.87
N GLY A 219 23.27 2.01 5.41
CA GLY A 219 22.05 2.21 6.18
C GLY A 219 21.41 3.54 5.84
N VAL A 220 20.10 3.53 5.64
CA VAL A 220 19.31 4.74 5.34
C VAL A 220 18.39 5.01 6.53
N PRO A 221 18.50 6.16 7.21
CA PRO A 221 17.51 6.59 8.20
C PRO A 221 16.12 6.54 7.57
N THR A 222 15.24 5.68 8.09
CA THR A 222 13.96 5.36 7.45
C THR A 222 12.81 5.62 8.41
N GLY A 223 11.79 6.35 7.97
CA GLY A 223 10.50 6.46 8.64
C GLY A 223 9.44 5.65 7.90
N LEU A 224 8.46 5.10 8.62
CA LEU A 224 7.30 4.43 8.03
C LEU A 224 6.03 5.13 8.52
N ILE A 225 5.26 5.62 7.55
CA ILE A 225 4.02 6.36 7.75
C ILE A 225 2.91 5.60 7.03
N SER A 226 2.02 4.98 7.80
CA SER A 226 0.97 4.13 7.26
C SER A 226 -0.41 4.81 7.25
N VAL A 227 -1.27 4.42 6.32
CA VAL A 227 -2.69 4.82 6.32
C VAL A 227 -3.56 3.68 6.84
N PRO A 228 -4.48 3.92 7.81
CA PRO A 228 -5.44 2.90 8.24
C PRO A 228 -6.28 2.37 7.06
N ASN A 229 -6.29 1.05 6.88
CA ASN A 229 -6.96 0.35 5.79
C ASN A 229 -7.85 -0.77 6.34
N ARG A 230 -9.10 -0.81 5.88
CA ARG A 230 -10.01 -1.94 6.09
C ARG A 230 -9.94 -2.90 4.91
N TYR A 231 -9.93 -4.18 5.26
CA TYR A 231 -10.03 -5.30 4.31
C TYR A 231 -8.84 -5.40 3.35
N MET A 232 -7.65 -5.03 3.83
CA MET A 232 -6.35 -5.16 3.16
C MET A 232 -6.22 -6.50 2.40
N HIS A 233 -5.66 -6.43 1.19
CA HIS A 233 -5.51 -7.55 0.24
C HIS A 233 -6.84 -8.22 -0.20
N SER A 234 -7.96 -7.51 -0.10
CA SER A 234 -9.23 -7.93 -0.69
C SER A 234 -9.54 -7.19 -1.99
N PRO A 235 -10.51 -7.65 -2.81
CA PRO A 235 -10.91 -6.96 -4.02
C PRO A 235 -11.41 -5.52 -3.82
N ASN A 236 -11.91 -5.20 -2.63
CA ASN A 236 -12.29 -3.83 -2.26
C ASN A 236 -11.85 -3.56 -0.83
N GLU A 237 -10.85 -2.71 -0.72
CA GLU A 237 -10.37 -2.17 0.53
C GLU A 237 -11.07 -0.84 0.80
N VAL A 238 -11.02 -0.34 2.04
CA VAL A 238 -11.62 0.95 2.41
C VAL A 238 -10.64 1.80 3.21
N VAL A 239 -10.51 3.07 2.82
CA VAL A 239 -9.71 4.10 3.52
C VAL A 239 -10.49 5.41 3.64
N SER A 240 -10.06 6.27 4.57
CA SER A 240 -10.50 7.65 4.67
C SER A 240 -9.74 8.54 3.70
N VAL A 241 -10.45 9.38 2.94
CA VAL A 241 -9.80 10.39 2.09
C VAL A 241 -9.07 11.44 2.93
N GLU A 242 -9.60 11.79 4.10
CA GLU A 242 -8.97 12.72 5.04
C GLU A 242 -7.61 12.19 5.53
N ASP A 243 -7.50 10.90 5.83
CA ASP A 243 -6.24 10.29 6.27
C ASP A 243 -5.17 10.38 5.17
N LEU A 244 -5.55 10.26 3.90
CA LEU A 244 -4.61 10.42 2.77
C LEU A 244 -4.03 11.83 2.73
N PHE A 245 -4.88 12.86 2.84
CA PHE A 245 -4.43 14.25 2.84
C PHE A 245 -3.63 14.61 4.10
N ASN A 246 -4.03 14.12 5.27
CA ASN A 246 -3.28 14.33 6.51
C ASN A 246 -1.88 13.68 6.42
N THR A 247 -1.79 12.48 5.85
CA THR A 247 -0.51 11.81 5.60
C THR A 247 0.38 12.63 4.64
N ALA A 248 -0.17 13.12 3.53
CA ALA A 248 0.57 13.95 2.58
C ALA A 248 1.05 15.27 3.20
N ARG A 249 0.21 15.91 4.03
CA ARG A 249 0.56 17.13 4.77
C ARG A 249 1.67 16.89 5.79
N LEU A 250 1.63 15.77 6.51
CA LEU A 250 2.68 15.39 7.45
C LEU A 250 4.03 15.21 6.74
N ILE A 251 4.04 14.50 5.61
CA ILE A 251 5.27 14.30 4.81
C ILE A 251 5.81 15.66 4.32
N ALA A 252 4.95 16.52 3.78
CA ALA A 252 5.37 17.83 3.30
C ALA A 252 5.91 18.71 4.44
N ALA A 253 5.26 18.70 5.61
CA ALA A 253 5.72 19.44 6.77
C ALA A 253 7.06 18.91 7.30
N PHE A 254 7.23 17.58 7.36
CA PHE A 254 8.50 16.95 7.75
C PHE A 254 9.64 17.39 6.83
N ILE A 255 9.41 17.37 5.51
CA ILE A 255 10.44 17.76 4.54
C ILE A 255 10.80 19.25 4.66
N ARG A 256 9.84 20.13 4.97
CA ARG A 256 10.08 21.56 5.21
C ARG A 256 10.86 21.83 6.50
N ASP A 257 10.72 20.96 7.50
CA ASP A 257 11.45 21.04 8.77
C ASP A 257 12.93 20.63 8.64
N LEU A 258 13.31 19.92 7.57
CA LEU A 258 14.70 19.51 7.35
C LEU A 258 15.60 20.66 6.90
N ASP A 259 16.73 20.83 7.57
CA ASP A 259 17.77 21.79 7.20
C ASP A 259 19.18 21.18 7.18
N GLY A 260 20.19 21.98 6.81
CA GLY A 260 21.58 21.52 6.75
C GLY A 260 22.22 21.16 8.10
N SER A 261 21.51 21.38 9.22
CA SER A 261 21.94 20.97 10.57
C SER A 261 21.27 19.68 11.03
N THR A 262 20.33 19.15 10.25
CA THR A 262 19.61 17.92 10.58
C THR A 262 20.55 16.72 10.51
N ASP A 263 20.64 15.98 11.62
CA ASP A 263 21.53 14.83 11.80
C ASP A 263 20.73 13.63 12.29
N PHE A 264 20.74 12.56 11.50
CA PHE A 264 20.08 11.30 11.82
C PHE A 264 21.02 10.25 12.42
N THR A 265 22.21 10.63 12.89
CA THR A 265 23.09 9.72 13.61
C THR A 265 22.43 9.28 14.94
N PRO A 266 22.24 7.97 15.20
CA PRO A 266 21.69 7.50 16.46
C PRO A 266 22.49 8.01 17.67
N ARG A 267 21.79 8.50 18.69
CA ARG A 267 22.38 9.03 19.94
C ARG A 267 22.21 8.06 21.11
#